data_AF-A0A7S3CTU8-F1
#
_entry.id   AF-A0A7S3CTU8-F1
#
_cell.length_a   1.000
_cell.length_b   1.000
_cell.length_c   1.000
_cell.angle_alpha   90.00
_cell.angle_beta   90.00
_cell.angle_gamma   90.00
#
_symmetry.space_group_name_H-M   'P 1'
#
loop_
_entity.id
_entity.type
_entity.pdbx_description
1 polymer ?
#
loop_
_entity_poly.entity_id
_entity_poly.type
_entity_poly.pdbx_seq_one_letter_code
_entity_poly.pdbx_strand_id
1 'polypeptide(L)'
;MMTMVLRDSLGGNCKTKMIATVSALDEDLHESLSTLRFARSVSLIQNKISRNERVEPGVIISRLKKEVAELKAEIAMLKGGEQKDHLTGEDIERCNLMVKDFIDSNDPSKTLVLPDRLLINQCFYHFKTLFKNLEKKKGGGASVVTGMPQPLAIEAKKGKKVEEGSDDDAKSERKGDPQSKQEIQRLNMLVKQRDNEIGILLNYLNKKKEQ
;
A
#
# COMPACT_ATOMS: atom_id res chain seq x y z
N MET A 1 -17.49 37.78 9.75
CA MET A 1 -16.08 37.47 9.39
C MET A 1 -15.31 36.80 10.53
N MET A 2 -15.40 37.30 11.79
CA MET A 2 -14.68 36.75 12.96
C MET A 2 -14.83 35.24 13.19
N THR A 3 -16.06 34.70 13.11
CA THR A 3 -16.32 33.28 13.35
C THR A 3 -15.69 32.35 12.31
N MET A 4 -15.41 32.83 11.10
CA MET A 4 -14.71 32.02 10.09
C MET A 4 -13.25 31.83 10.43
N VAL A 5 -12.61 32.84 11.06
CA VAL A 5 -11.22 32.77 11.50
C VAL A 5 -11.08 31.85 12.72
N LEU A 6 -12.07 31.87 13.62
CA LEU A 6 -12.09 31.07 14.84
C LEU A 6 -12.63 29.64 14.65
N ARG A 7 -12.92 29.23 13.42
CA ARG A 7 -13.48 27.91 13.12
C ARG A 7 -12.62 26.80 13.69
N ASP A 8 -11.31 26.92 13.57
CA ASP A 8 -10.39 25.90 14.08
C ASP A 8 -10.24 25.97 15.61
N SER A 9 -10.45 27.15 16.20
CA SER A 9 -10.44 27.36 17.64
C SER A 9 -11.68 26.77 18.35
N LEU A 10 -12.82 26.66 17.68
CA LEU A 10 -14.09 26.20 18.27
C LEU A 10 -14.58 24.93 17.56
N GLY A 11 -13.95 23.80 17.86
CA GLY A 11 -14.28 22.47 17.32
C GLY A 11 -13.25 21.89 16.34
N GLY A 12 -12.13 22.57 16.12
CA GLY A 12 -11.06 22.13 15.21
C GLY A 12 -9.78 21.65 15.90
N ASN A 13 -8.65 21.79 15.21
CA ASN A 13 -7.32 21.37 15.65
C ASN A 13 -6.58 22.51 16.38
N CYS A 14 -7.14 22.96 17.51
CA CYS A 14 -6.54 24.02 18.29
C CYS A 14 -6.71 23.79 19.80
N LYS A 15 -5.69 24.16 20.58
CA LYS A 15 -5.75 24.19 22.05
C LYS A 15 -6.33 25.54 22.49
N THR A 16 -7.64 25.60 22.62
CA THR A 16 -8.34 26.86 22.90
C THR A 16 -8.55 27.08 24.39
N LYS A 17 -8.35 28.32 24.83
CA LYS A 17 -8.70 28.82 26.17
C LYS A 17 -9.53 30.08 26.01
N MET A 18 -10.65 30.16 26.73
CA MET A 18 -11.48 31.35 26.79
C MET A 18 -11.29 32.01 28.15
N ILE A 19 -11.08 33.33 28.16
CA ILE A 19 -11.05 34.14 29.37
C ILE A 19 -12.32 35.00 29.35
N ALA A 20 -13.15 34.84 30.38
CA ALA A 20 -14.35 35.64 30.57
C ALA A 20 -14.06 36.76 31.55
N THR A 21 -14.13 38.01 31.09
CA THR A 21 -14.02 39.20 31.93
C THR A 21 -15.41 39.65 32.36
N VAL A 22 -15.65 39.79 33.66
CA VAL A 22 -16.96 40.15 34.23
C VAL A 22 -16.81 41.32 35.20
N SER A 23 -17.88 42.09 35.36
CA SER A 23 -17.98 43.20 36.31
C SER A 23 -18.76 42.74 37.55
N ALA A 24 -18.39 43.23 38.73
CA ALA A 24 -19.08 42.93 39.99
C ALA A 24 -20.07 44.03 40.40
N LEU A 25 -20.35 44.96 39.50
CA LEU A 25 -21.33 46.03 39.72
C LEU A 25 -22.75 45.50 39.53
N ASP A 26 -23.69 45.97 40.35
CA ASP A 26 -25.08 45.53 40.32
C ASP A 26 -25.77 45.90 38.98
N GLU A 27 -25.38 47.05 38.41
CA GLU A 27 -25.85 47.52 37.09
C GLU A 27 -25.45 46.56 35.96
N ASP A 28 -24.30 45.90 36.07
CA ASP A 28 -23.74 45.00 35.06
C ASP A 28 -24.09 43.52 35.29
N LEU A 29 -24.92 43.22 36.31
CA LEU A 29 -25.20 41.85 36.73
C LEU A 29 -25.80 41.01 35.60
N HIS A 30 -26.67 41.60 34.79
CA HIS A 30 -27.32 40.93 33.68
C HIS A 30 -26.32 40.52 32.58
N GLU A 31 -25.44 41.44 32.18
CA GLU A 31 -24.41 41.20 31.16
C GLU A 31 -23.33 40.22 31.66
N SER A 32 -22.97 40.33 32.94
CA SER A 32 -22.05 39.40 33.58
C SER A 32 -22.61 37.98 33.60
N LEU A 33 -23.91 37.82 33.89
CA LEU A 33 -24.59 36.52 33.81
C LEU A 33 -24.60 35.97 32.36
N SER A 34 -24.88 36.82 31.37
CA SER A 34 -24.83 36.44 29.95
C SER A 34 -23.43 35.99 29.53
N THR A 35 -22.39 36.70 29.98
CA THR A 35 -20.99 36.35 29.73
C THR A 35 -20.62 35.00 30.34
N LEU A 36 -21.04 34.74 31.58
CA LEU A 36 -20.80 33.46 32.26
C LEU A 36 -21.54 32.29 31.57
N ARG A 37 -22.79 32.53 31.12
CA ARG A 37 -23.54 31.52 30.36
C ARG A 37 -22.86 31.19 29.04
N PHE A 38 -22.36 32.20 28.33
CA PHE A 38 -21.61 31.98 27.10
C PHE A 38 -20.30 31.23 27.35
N ALA A 39 -19.54 31.62 28.38
CA ALA A 39 -18.31 30.94 28.78
C ALA A 39 -18.55 29.46 29.13
N ARG A 40 -19.67 29.17 29.82
CA ARG A 40 -20.10 27.79 30.09
C ARG A 40 -20.33 27.01 28.81
N SER A 41 -21.07 27.56 27.85
CA SER A 41 -21.30 26.89 26.56
C SER A 41 -19.99 26.62 25.81
N VAL A 42 -19.05 27.59 25.81
CA VAL A 42 -17.74 27.42 25.18
C VAL A 42 -16.90 26.35 25.87
N SER A 43 -17.01 26.23 27.20
CA SER A 43 -16.29 25.18 27.97
C SER A 43 -16.70 23.75 27.59
N LEU A 44 -17.90 23.58 27.03
CA LEU A 44 -18.42 22.28 26.59
C LEU A 44 -17.94 21.89 25.18
N ILE A 45 -17.32 22.82 24.45
CA ILE A 45 -16.83 22.56 23.10
C ILE A 45 -15.60 21.65 23.17
N GLN A 46 -15.67 20.51 22.48
CA GLN A 46 -14.56 19.56 22.39
C GLN A 46 -13.78 19.78 21.09
N ASN A 47 -12.48 20.04 21.24
CA ASN A 47 -11.55 20.19 20.11
C ASN A 47 -10.82 18.87 19.84
N LYS A 48 -10.63 18.53 18.56
CA LYS A 48 -9.88 17.35 18.13
C LYS A 48 -8.47 17.80 17.75
N ILE A 49 -7.57 17.70 18.72
CA ILE A 49 -6.19 18.17 18.57
C ILE A 49 -5.32 17.07 17.98
N SER A 50 -4.66 17.37 16.86
CA SER A 50 -3.65 16.53 16.21
C SER A 50 -2.37 17.33 15.98
N ARG A 51 -1.22 16.66 16.11
CA ARG A 51 0.06 17.30 15.83
C ARG A 51 0.12 17.63 14.33
N ASN A 52 0.38 18.89 14.01
CA ASN A 52 0.56 19.31 12.62
C ASN A 52 1.96 18.90 12.15
N GLU A 53 2.12 17.63 11.77
CA GLU A 53 3.36 17.11 11.22
C GLU A 53 3.52 17.55 9.76
N ARG A 54 4.51 18.40 9.50
CA ARG A 54 4.94 18.68 8.13
C ARG A 54 5.86 17.55 7.70
N VAL A 55 5.29 16.53 7.07
CA VAL A 55 6.10 15.54 6.36
C VAL A 55 6.47 16.15 5.02
N GLU A 56 7.76 16.22 4.72
CA GLU A 56 8.24 16.67 3.41
C GLU A 56 7.54 15.88 2.31
N PRO A 57 6.96 16.52 1.28
CA PRO A 57 6.21 15.84 0.24
C PRO A 57 7.04 14.75 -0.44
N GLY A 58 8.36 14.93 -0.55
CA GLY A 58 9.28 13.92 -1.08
C GLY A 58 9.27 12.60 -0.32
N VAL A 59 9.13 12.64 1.01
CA VAL A 59 9.09 11.44 1.86
C VAL A 59 7.77 10.70 1.70
N ILE A 60 6.65 11.43 1.65
CA ILE A 60 5.33 10.85 1.38
C ILE A 60 5.32 10.22 -0.02
N ILE A 61 5.80 10.94 -1.03
CA ILE A 61 5.85 10.44 -2.42
C ILE A 61 6.73 9.20 -2.53
N SER A 62 7.89 9.17 -1.87
CA SER A 62 8.78 8.01 -1.89
C SER A 62 8.12 6.79 -1.23
N ARG A 63 7.50 6.98 -0.05
CA ARG A 63 6.78 5.92 0.65
C ARG A 63 5.61 5.38 -0.19
N LEU A 64 4.80 6.27 -0.76
CA LEU A 64 3.67 5.89 -1.62
C LEU A 64 4.15 5.19 -2.90
N LYS A 65 5.24 5.65 -3.52
CA LYS A 65 5.84 4.96 -4.68
C LYS A 65 6.31 3.55 -4.34
N LYS A 66 6.92 3.36 -3.17
CA LYS A 66 7.34 2.04 -2.69
C LYS A 66 6.13 1.12 -2.47
N GLU A 67 5.12 1.61 -1.75
CA GLU A 67 3.89 0.86 -1.48
C GLU A 67 3.14 0.49 -2.78
N VAL A 68 3.07 1.40 -3.75
CA VAL A 68 2.51 1.11 -5.08
C VAL A 68 3.32 0.05 -5.82
N ALA A 69 4.65 0.05 -5.71
CA ALA A 69 5.49 -0.96 -6.36
C ALA A 69 5.27 -2.35 -5.73
N GLU A 70 5.19 -2.41 -4.39
CA GLU A 70 4.92 -3.65 -3.64
C GLU A 70 3.54 -4.22 -3.98
N LEU A 71 2.49 -3.39 -3.94
CA LEU A 71 1.13 -3.81 -4.27
C LEU A 71 1.01 -4.26 -5.74
N LYS A 72 1.70 -3.59 -6.67
CA LYS A 72 1.75 -4.03 -8.08
C LYS A 72 2.45 -5.38 -8.24
N ALA A 73 3.49 -5.64 -7.47
CA ALA A 73 4.17 -6.94 -7.48
C ALA A 73 3.26 -8.04 -6.90
N GLU A 74 2.56 -7.76 -5.80
CA GLU A 74 1.59 -8.70 -5.21
C GLU A 74 0.45 -9.01 -6.18
N ILE A 75 -0.10 -7.99 -6.84
CA ILE A 75 -1.12 -8.17 -7.87
C ILE A 75 -0.56 -8.95 -9.06
N ALA A 76 0.68 -8.71 -9.50
CA ALA A 76 1.28 -9.48 -10.58
C ALA A 76 1.44 -10.96 -10.22
N MET A 77 1.82 -11.26 -8.97
CA MET A 77 1.89 -12.64 -8.46
C MET A 77 0.51 -13.30 -8.39
N LEU A 78 -0.49 -12.61 -7.84
CA LEU A 78 -1.85 -13.15 -7.64
C LEU A 78 -2.62 -13.29 -8.96
N LYS A 79 -2.46 -12.31 -9.85
CA LYS A 79 -3.21 -12.25 -11.10
C LYS A 79 -2.62 -13.16 -12.17
N GLY A 80 -1.44 -13.75 -11.94
CA GLY A 80 -0.76 -14.64 -12.89
C GLY A 80 -0.71 -13.95 -14.25
N GLY A 81 0.20 -12.97 -14.39
CA GLY A 81 0.38 -12.26 -15.66
C GLY A 81 0.42 -13.24 -16.83
N GLU A 82 -0.13 -12.82 -17.98
CA GLU A 82 -0.17 -13.58 -19.24
C GLU A 82 0.98 -14.56 -19.31
N GLN A 83 0.63 -15.84 -19.40
CA GLN A 83 1.54 -16.96 -19.31
C GLN A 83 2.58 -16.85 -20.43
N LYS A 84 3.64 -16.06 -20.21
CA LYS A 84 4.83 -16.10 -21.02
C LYS A 84 5.40 -17.47 -20.76
N ASP A 85 5.32 -18.37 -21.73
CA ASP A 85 5.87 -19.73 -21.57
C ASP A 85 7.40 -19.70 -21.39
N HIS A 86 8.06 -18.63 -21.87
CA HIS A 86 9.51 -18.45 -21.81
C HIS A 86 9.90 -16.98 -21.54
N LEU A 87 11.00 -16.78 -20.80
CA LEU A 87 11.68 -15.48 -20.71
C LEU A 87 12.40 -15.18 -22.03
N THR A 88 12.37 -13.92 -22.47
CA THR A 88 13.26 -13.44 -23.52
C THR A 88 14.70 -13.31 -23.00
N GLY A 89 15.68 -13.31 -23.90
CA GLY A 89 17.09 -13.13 -23.54
C GLY A 89 17.35 -11.83 -22.77
N GLU A 90 16.63 -10.76 -23.11
CA GLU A 90 16.69 -9.46 -22.44
C GLU A 90 16.18 -9.53 -20.98
N ASP A 91 15.10 -10.28 -20.74
CA ASP A 91 14.54 -10.49 -19.40
C ASP A 91 15.54 -11.28 -18.51
N ILE A 92 16.26 -12.23 -19.10
CA ILE A 92 17.30 -13.01 -18.42
C ILE A 92 18.48 -12.12 -18.03
N GLU A 93 18.97 -11.31 -18.95
CA GLU A 93 20.09 -10.41 -18.71
C GLU A 93 19.75 -9.38 -17.63
N ARG A 94 18.53 -8.84 -17.66
CA ARG A 94 18.00 -7.95 -16.63
C ARG A 94 17.93 -8.63 -15.26
N CYS A 95 17.44 -9.88 -15.16
CA CYS A 95 17.44 -10.63 -13.88
C CYS A 95 18.87 -10.78 -13.35
N ASN A 96 19.82 -11.13 -14.21
CA ASN A 96 21.22 -11.34 -13.83
C ASN A 96 21.86 -10.04 -13.29
N LEU A 97 21.57 -8.89 -13.91
CA LEU A 97 22.02 -7.58 -13.43
C LEU A 97 21.43 -7.22 -12.07
N MET A 98 20.13 -7.45 -11.87
CA MET A 98 19.47 -7.20 -10.59
C MET A 98 20.04 -8.08 -9.47
N VAL A 99 20.34 -9.35 -9.77
CA VAL A 99 20.97 -10.27 -8.81
C VAL A 99 22.38 -9.82 -8.45
N LYS A 100 23.18 -9.35 -9.43
CA LYS A 100 24.51 -8.80 -9.15
C LYS A 100 24.46 -7.56 -8.27
N ASP A 101 23.61 -6.57 -8.62
CA ASP A 101 23.45 -5.35 -7.81
C ASP A 101 23.00 -5.67 -6.37
N PHE A 102 22.14 -6.67 -6.21
CA PHE A 102 21.69 -7.15 -4.90
C PHE A 102 22.83 -7.78 -4.09
N ILE A 103 23.67 -8.61 -4.71
CA ILE A 103 24.83 -9.26 -4.05
C ILE A 103 25.91 -8.23 -3.69
N ASP A 104 26.16 -7.27 -4.57
CA ASP A 104 27.24 -6.28 -4.39
C ASP A 104 26.88 -5.23 -3.31
N SER A 105 25.59 -5.04 -3.03
CA SER A 105 25.16 -4.13 -1.98
C SER A 105 25.12 -4.78 -0.60
N ASN A 106 25.85 -4.19 0.36
CA ASN A 106 25.88 -4.62 1.76
C ASN A 106 24.72 -4.02 2.61
N ASP A 107 23.63 -3.60 1.97
CA ASP A 107 22.47 -2.98 2.65
C ASP A 107 21.41 -4.04 2.98
N PRO A 108 21.14 -4.34 4.26
CA PRO A 108 20.12 -5.31 4.67
C PRO A 108 18.68 -4.89 4.32
N SER A 109 18.46 -3.64 3.88
CA SER A 109 17.14 -3.11 3.53
C SER A 109 16.81 -3.20 2.03
N LYS A 110 17.79 -3.55 1.19
CA LYS A 110 17.54 -3.78 -0.24
C LYS A 110 16.78 -5.09 -0.40
N THR A 111 15.67 -5.05 -1.14
CA THR A 111 14.83 -6.23 -1.43
C THR A 111 14.73 -6.41 -2.93
N LEU A 112 14.97 -7.64 -3.40
CA LEU A 112 14.79 -8.01 -4.80
C LEU A 112 13.30 -8.25 -5.07
N VAL A 113 12.59 -7.25 -5.59
CA VAL A 113 11.17 -7.38 -5.94
C VAL A 113 11.07 -7.94 -7.36
N LEU A 114 10.60 -9.19 -7.48
CA LEU A 114 10.44 -9.89 -8.76
C LEU A 114 8.95 -10.08 -9.08
N PRO A 115 8.46 -9.61 -10.24
CA PRO A 115 7.03 -9.58 -10.55
C PRO A 115 6.46 -10.91 -11.06
N ASP A 116 7.31 -11.86 -11.47
CA ASP A 116 6.88 -13.09 -12.16
C ASP A 116 7.61 -14.34 -11.65
N ARG A 117 6.90 -15.47 -11.57
CA ARG A 117 7.41 -16.79 -11.19
C ARG A 117 8.61 -17.22 -12.03
N LEU A 118 8.63 -16.91 -13.32
CA LEU A 118 9.75 -17.29 -14.17
C LEU A 118 11.01 -16.47 -13.90
N LEU A 119 10.87 -15.17 -13.61
CA LEU A 119 11.98 -14.32 -13.16
C LEU A 119 12.52 -14.81 -11.81
N ILE A 120 11.63 -15.19 -10.89
CA ILE A 120 12.01 -15.79 -9.61
C ILE A 120 12.88 -17.04 -9.84
N ASN A 121 12.41 -17.97 -10.67
CA ASN A 121 13.17 -19.19 -10.99
C ASN A 121 14.51 -18.90 -11.66
N GLN A 122 14.56 -17.96 -12.59
CA GLN A 122 15.79 -17.58 -13.29
C GLN A 122 16.81 -16.95 -12.34
N CYS A 123 16.35 -16.05 -11.48
CA CYS A 123 17.21 -15.41 -10.49
C CYS A 123 17.73 -16.46 -9.48
N PHE A 124 16.92 -17.42 -9.01
CA PHE A 124 17.40 -18.55 -8.19
C PHE A 124 18.41 -19.45 -8.93
N TYR A 125 18.20 -19.71 -10.23
CA TYR A 125 19.16 -20.45 -11.04
C TYR A 125 20.51 -19.71 -11.14
N HIS A 126 20.48 -18.39 -11.31
CA HIS A 126 21.68 -17.56 -11.33
C HIS A 126 22.41 -17.59 -9.98
N PHE A 127 21.68 -17.42 -8.87
CA PHE A 127 22.22 -17.57 -7.51
C PHE A 127 22.90 -18.93 -7.29
N LYS A 128 22.22 -20.02 -7.69
CA LYS A 128 22.76 -21.39 -7.57
C LYS A 128 24.05 -21.57 -8.37
N THR A 129 24.11 -20.97 -9.56
CA THR A 129 25.30 -21.01 -10.41
C THR A 129 26.46 -20.24 -9.78
N LEU A 130 26.20 -19.04 -9.26
CA LEU A 130 27.20 -18.23 -8.54
C LEU A 130 27.72 -18.97 -7.30
N PHE A 131 26.83 -19.59 -6.53
CA PHE A 131 27.21 -20.37 -5.36
C PHE A 131 28.09 -21.58 -5.71
N LYS A 132 27.70 -22.39 -6.71
CA LYS A 132 28.52 -23.51 -7.19
C LYS A 132 29.88 -23.07 -7.72
N ASN A 133 29.95 -21.90 -8.36
CA ASN A 133 31.23 -21.35 -8.83
C ASN A 133 32.12 -20.89 -7.68
N LEU A 134 31.55 -20.38 -6.58
CA LEU A 134 32.29 -20.11 -5.34
C LEU A 134 32.79 -21.39 -4.67
N GLU A 135 31.99 -22.45 -4.63
CA GLU A 135 32.42 -23.76 -4.12
C GLU A 135 33.58 -24.35 -4.93
N LYS A 136 33.52 -24.25 -6.26
CA LYS A 136 34.62 -24.67 -7.15
C LYS A 136 35.89 -23.84 -6.96
N LYS A 137 35.77 -22.53 -6.70
CA LYS A 137 36.91 -21.66 -6.36
C LYS A 137 37.49 -21.94 -4.97
N LYS A 138 36.69 -22.49 -4.04
CA LYS A 138 37.11 -22.97 -2.72
C LYS A 138 37.64 -24.41 -2.72
N GLY A 139 37.97 -24.98 -3.88
CA GLY A 139 38.63 -26.28 -4.05
C GLY A 139 40.09 -26.34 -3.56
N GLY A 140 40.35 -25.82 -2.36
CA GLY A 140 41.61 -25.87 -1.64
C GLY A 140 41.35 -25.57 -0.16
N GLY A 141 40.70 -26.50 0.54
CA GLY A 141 40.51 -26.43 1.99
C GLY A 141 39.13 -26.86 2.45
N ALA A 142 39.01 -28.12 2.84
CA ALA A 142 37.85 -28.63 3.56
C ALA A 142 37.67 -27.88 4.89
N SER A 143 36.45 -27.41 5.17
CA SER A 143 35.96 -27.37 6.54
C SER A 143 34.43 -27.42 6.55
N VAL A 144 33.94 -28.53 7.06
CA VAL A 144 32.58 -28.74 7.55
C VAL A 144 32.28 -27.70 8.62
N VAL A 145 31.19 -26.93 8.48
CA VAL A 145 30.44 -26.40 9.62
C VAL A 145 28.94 -26.50 9.34
N THR A 146 28.35 -27.43 10.07
CA THR A 146 26.96 -27.68 10.42
C THR A 146 26.12 -26.44 10.71
N GLY A 147 24.87 -26.42 10.19
CA GLY A 147 23.86 -25.46 10.62
C GLY A 147 22.62 -25.34 9.70
N MET A 148 21.96 -26.43 9.33
CA MET A 148 20.60 -26.36 8.78
C MET A 148 19.57 -26.35 9.92
N PRO A 149 18.61 -25.41 9.98
CA PRO A 149 17.35 -25.66 10.66
C PRO A 149 16.50 -26.61 9.80
N GLN A 150 15.96 -27.63 10.46
CA GLN A 150 15.15 -28.70 9.89
C GLN A 150 13.86 -28.17 9.22
N PRO A 151 13.40 -28.77 8.11
CA PRO A 151 12.02 -28.63 7.66
C PRO A 151 11.11 -29.54 8.49
N LEU A 152 10.10 -28.97 9.14
CA LEU A 152 9.01 -29.73 9.76
C LEU A 152 8.26 -30.55 8.70
N ALA A 153 8.17 -31.85 8.95
CA ALA A 153 7.46 -32.82 8.14
C ALA A 153 5.94 -32.58 8.20
N ILE A 154 5.27 -32.69 7.04
CA ILE A 154 3.87 -33.11 6.97
C ILE A 154 3.81 -34.29 6.01
N GLU A 155 3.26 -35.37 6.54
CA GLU A 155 3.31 -36.73 6.03
C GLU A 155 2.52 -36.93 4.74
N ALA A 156 3.07 -37.76 3.86
CA ALA A 156 2.40 -38.30 2.69
C ALA A 156 1.36 -39.35 3.10
N LYS A 157 0.12 -39.22 2.64
CA LYS A 157 -0.80 -40.35 2.45
C LYS A 157 -0.98 -40.67 0.97
N LYS A 158 -1.05 -41.98 0.75
CA LYS A 158 -0.72 -42.75 -0.45
C LYS A 158 -1.94 -42.91 -1.36
N GLY A 159 -1.81 -42.47 -2.61
CA GLY A 159 -2.23 -43.12 -3.86
C GLY A 159 -3.73 -43.38 -4.16
N LYS A 160 -4.14 -43.00 -5.38
CA LYS A 160 -4.82 -43.90 -6.32
C LYS A 160 -4.63 -43.42 -7.77
N LYS A 161 -4.11 -44.31 -8.63
CA LYS A 161 -4.05 -44.19 -10.10
C LYS A 161 -5.43 -44.49 -10.72
N VAL A 162 -5.84 -43.78 -11.77
CA VAL A 162 -6.65 -44.23 -12.93
C VAL A 162 -6.38 -43.20 -14.06
N GLU A 163 -5.55 -43.54 -15.04
CA GLU A 163 -5.86 -43.93 -16.44
C GLU A 163 -6.32 -42.81 -17.38
N GLU A 164 -5.67 -42.79 -18.55
CA GLU A 164 -5.95 -41.98 -19.73
C GLU A 164 -7.31 -42.34 -20.34
N GLY A 165 -8.01 -41.33 -20.86
CA GLY A 165 -9.24 -41.47 -21.62
C GLY A 165 -9.64 -40.15 -22.25
N SER A 166 -9.90 -40.22 -23.55
CA SER A 166 -10.19 -39.19 -24.55
C SER A 166 -11.43 -38.30 -24.32
N ASP A 167 -11.40 -37.14 -24.99
CA ASP A 167 -12.50 -36.34 -25.57
C ASP A 167 -13.77 -36.08 -24.75
N ASP A 168 -14.04 -34.80 -24.44
CA ASP A 168 -15.25 -34.13 -24.92
C ASP A 168 -15.38 -32.67 -24.43
N ASP A 169 -15.84 -31.83 -25.35
CA ASP A 169 -16.22 -30.42 -25.19
C ASP A 169 -17.19 -30.18 -24.02
N ALA A 170 -16.79 -29.31 -23.07
CA ALA A 170 -17.75 -28.57 -22.25
C ALA A 170 -17.13 -27.29 -21.66
N LYS A 171 -17.67 -26.14 -22.11
CA LYS A 171 -17.51 -24.82 -21.49
C LYS A 171 -17.72 -24.91 -19.97
N SER A 172 -16.65 -24.77 -19.18
CA SER A 172 -16.74 -24.56 -17.74
C SER A 172 -16.51 -23.09 -17.42
N GLU A 173 -17.60 -22.32 -17.40
CA GLU A 173 -17.63 -21.02 -16.74
C GLU A 173 -17.29 -21.23 -15.26
N ARG A 174 -16.10 -20.78 -14.85
CA ARG A 174 -15.74 -20.70 -13.43
C ARG A 174 -16.74 -19.76 -12.75
N LYS A 175 -17.69 -20.34 -12.00
CA LYS A 175 -18.59 -19.61 -11.10
C LYS A 175 -17.76 -18.89 -10.05
N GLY A 176 -17.37 -17.66 -10.34
CA GLY A 176 -16.80 -16.74 -9.36
C GLY A 176 -17.79 -16.50 -8.23
N ASP A 177 -17.27 -16.59 -7.00
CA ASP A 177 -17.96 -16.39 -5.73
C ASP A 177 -18.90 -15.15 -5.77
N PRO A 178 -20.19 -15.28 -5.39
CA PRO A 178 -21.19 -14.22 -5.54
C PRO A 178 -20.84 -12.92 -4.79
N GLN A 179 -20.06 -13.00 -3.70
CA GLN A 179 -19.60 -11.80 -2.98
C GLN A 179 -18.58 -11.00 -3.80
N SER A 180 -17.70 -11.66 -4.53
CA SER A 180 -16.70 -11.02 -5.38
C SER A 180 -17.34 -10.27 -6.57
N LYS A 181 -18.42 -10.81 -7.14
CA LYS A 181 -19.15 -10.14 -8.24
C LYS A 181 -19.88 -8.88 -7.77
N GLN A 182 -20.47 -8.91 -6.56
CA GLN A 182 -21.13 -7.74 -5.98
C GLN A 182 -20.12 -6.63 -5.64
N GLU A 183 -18.95 -7.00 -5.11
CA GLU A 183 -17.92 -6.01 -4.77
C GLU A 183 -17.32 -5.37 -6.03
N ILE A 184 -17.10 -6.14 -7.10
CA ILE A 184 -16.67 -5.61 -8.40
C ILE A 184 -17.72 -4.63 -8.97
N GLN A 185 -19.02 -4.92 -8.82
CA GLN A 185 -20.07 -4.00 -9.25
C GLN A 185 -20.08 -2.70 -8.44
N ARG A 186 -19.89 -2.79 -7.12
CA ARG A 186 -19.79 -1.62 -6.23
C ARG A 186 -18.60 -0.74 -6.58
N LEU A 187 -17.42 -1.34 -6.77
CA LEU A 187 -16.20 -0.64 -7.15
C LEU A 187 -16.34 0.03 -8.52
N ASN A 188 -16.97 -0.63 -9.50
CA ASN A 188 -17.25 -0.02 -10.80
C ASN A 188 -18.18 1.19 -10.73
N MET A 189 -19.19 1.17 -9.85
CA MET A 189 -20.06 2.34 -9.63
C MET A 189 -19.28 3.53 -9.04
N LEU A 190 -18.39 3.27 -8.08
CA LEU A 190 -17.53 4.30 -7.48
C LEU A 190 -16.56 4.92 -8.48
N VAL A 191 -15.93 4.10 -9.33
CA VAL A 191 -15.04 4.58 -10.40
C VAL A 191 -15.82 5.47 -11.37
N LYS A 192 -17.00 5.03 -11.82
CA LYS A 192 -17.85 5.81 -12.72
C LYS A 192 -18.28 7.16 -12.12
N GLN A 193 -18.55 7.19 -10.81
CA GLN A 193 -18.85 8.44 -10.11
C GLN A 193 -17.64 9.39 -10.09
N ARG A 194 -16.44 8.86 -9.80
CA ARG A 194 -15.20 9.64 -9.82
C ARG A 194 -14.89 10.20 -11.21
N ASP A 195 -15.10 9.41 -12.27
CA ASP A 195 -14.90 9.87 -13.65
C ASP A 195 -15.86 11.00 -14.02
N ASN A 196 -17.12 10.93 -13.56
CA ASN A 196 -18.08 12.02 -13.73
C ASN A 196 -17.65 13.29 -12.99
N GLU A 197 -17.20 13.18 -11.74
CA GLU A 197 -16.69 14.32 -10.96
C GLU A 197 -15.46 14.96 -11.62
N ILE A 198 -14.53 14.13 -12.11
CA ILE A 198 -13.34 14.58 -12.86
C ILE A 198 -13.76 15.30 -14.14
N GLY A 199 -14.73 14.77 -14.89
CA GLY A 199 -15.27 15.41 -16.09
C GLY A 199 -15.88 16.79 -15.81
N ILE A 200 -16.64 16.93 -14.72
CA ILE A 200 -17.21 18.22 -14.30
C ILE A 200 -16.10 19.22 -13.95
N LEU A 201 -15.08 18.79 -13.20
CA LEU A 201 -13.96 19.64 -12.82
C LEU A 201 -13.11 20.06 -14.03
N LEU A 202 -12.87 19.15 -14.97
CA LEU A 202 -12.17 19.45 -16.22
C LEU A 202 -12.94 20.46 -17.06
N ASN A 203 -14.26 20.32 -17.18
CA ASN A 203 -15.11 21.30 -17.86
C ASN A 203 -15.06 22.67 -17.17
N TYR A 204 -15.04 22.70 -15.84
CA TYR A 204 -14.94 23.95 -15.08
C TYR A 204 -13.56 24.63 -15.26
N LEU A 205 -12.49 23.85 -15.35
CA LEU A 205 -11.14 24.33 -15.62
C LEU A 205 -10.99 24.85 -17.06
N ASN A 206 -11.56 24.16 -18.05
CA ASN A 206 -11.53 24.60 -19.44
C ASN A 206 -12.32 25.90 -19.63
N LYS A 207 -13.49 26.03 -18.98
CA LYS A 207 -14.30 27.26 -19.04
C LYS A 207 -13.60 28.47 -18.38
N LYS A 208 -12.72 28.24 -17.41
CA LYS A 208 -11.85 29.28 -16.82
C LYS A 208 -10.63 29.62 -17.65
N LYS A 209 -10.19 28.74 -18.56
CA LYS A 209 -9.08 29.02 -19.49
C LYS A 209 -9.53 29.87 -20.69
N GLU A 210 -10.82 29.88 -20.98
CA GLU A 210 -11.43 30.65 -22.09
C GLU A 210 -11.90 32.06 -21.69
N GLN A 211 -11.71 32.47 -20.42
CA GLN A 211 -11.94 33.83 -19.90
C GLN A 211 -10.62 34.50 -19.55
#